data_AF-A0A2M8PPQ0-F1
#
_entry.id   AF-A0A2M8PPQ0-F1
#
_cell.length_a   1.000
_cell.length_b   1.000
_cell.length_c   1.000
_cell.angle_alpha   90.00
_cell.angle_beta   90.00
_cell.angle_gamma   90.00
#
_symmetry.space_group_name_H-M   'P 1'
#
loop_
_entity.id
_entity.type
_entity.pdbx_description
1 polymer ?
#
loop_
_entity_poly.entity_id
_entity_poly.type
_entity_poly.pdbx_seq_one_letter_code
_entity_poly.pdbx_strand_id
1 'polypeptide(L)'
;TPVYFIKGQPIQHITIGQPMRLLVATLPHATPTYITVGDVAKLYSNNPTRIGGIFKTIGQLVEWARQALLEGDMVVLGQLMQANQYHLQTLTVSDQMLDTLCDAALDAGALGAKLSGGGRGGNMIALVTPERETYVQEALLANGAQRVIPTTLQ
;
A
#
# COMPACT_ATOMS: atom_id res chain seq x y z
N THR A 1 -2.72 -16.46 8.40
CA THR A 1 -4.01 -15.73 8.42
C THR A 1 -3.76 -14.25 8.60
N PRO A 2 -4.29 -13.39 7.72
CA PRO A 2 -4.22 -11.94 7.86
C PRO A 2 -4.87 -11.43 9.16
N VAL A 3 -4.45 -10.23 9.60
CA VAL A 3 -4.88 -9.62 10.85
C VAL A 3 -5.38 -8.19 10.63
N TYR A 4 -6.41 -7.82 11.39
CA TYR A 4 -6.87 -6.45 11.57
C TYR A 4 -6.36 -5.94 12.92
N PHE A 5 -5.63 -4.82 12.90
CA PHE A 5 -4.86 -4.33 14.04
C PHE A 5 -5.24 -2.90 14.40
N ILE A 6 -5.57 -2.68 15.67
CA ILE A 6 -5.69 -1.37 16.30
C ILE A 6 -4.81 -1.37 17.55
N LYS A 7 -3.96 -0.35 17.71
CA LYS A 7 -3.05 -0.25 18.86
C LYS A 7 -3.85 -0.27 20.17
N GLY A 8 -3.44 -1.14 21.10
CA GLY A 8 -4.09 -1.29 22.41
C GLY A 8 -5.36 -2.14 22.41
N GLN A 9 -5.78 -2.66 21.26
CA GLN A 9 -6.89 -3.62 21.14
C GLN A 9 -6.35 -5.03 20.88
N PRO A 10 -7.11 -6.09 21.22
CA PRO A 10 -6.77 -7.45 20.83
C PRO A 10 -6.63 -7.57 19.31
N ILE A 11 -5.65 -8.35 18.85
CA ILE A 11 -5.49 -8.68 17.44
C ILE A 11 -6.72 -9.45 16.96
N GLN A 12 -7.31 -8.99 15.86
CA GLN A 12 -8.42 -9.68 15.21
C GLN A 12 -7.89 -10.41 13.98
N HIS A 13 -8.23 -11.68 13.83
CA HIS A 13 -7.94 -12.42 12.61
C HIS A 13 -9.09 -12.25 11.63
N ILE A 14 -8.77 -12.06 10.35
CA ILE A 14 -9.76 -11.96 9.28
C ILE A 14 -9.62 -13.13 8.32
N THR A 15 -10.75 -13.61 7.82
CA THR A 15 -10.81 -14.59 6.72
C THR A 15 -11.13 -13.82 5.45
N ILE A 16 -10.31 -13.94 4.42
CA ILE A 16 -10.54 -13.25 3.15
C ILE A 16 -11.55 -14.04 2.30
N GLY A 17 -12.44 -13.34 1.61
CA GLY A 17 -13.51 -13.96 0.82
C GLY A 17 -13.01 -14.71 -0.42
N GLN A 18 -11.85 -14.33 -0.95
CA GLN A 18 -11.15 -15.07 -1.99
C GLN A 18 -9.63 -14.83 -1.95
N PRO A 19 -8.81 -15.72 -2.55
CA PRO A 19 -7.37 -15.55 -2.60
C PRO A 19 -6.95 -14.24 -3.28
N MET A 20 -6.00 -13.55 -2.67
CA MET A 20 -5.46 -12.28 -3.17
C MET A 20 -4.02 -12.50 -3.64
N ARG A 21 -3.72 -12.12 -4.89
CA ARG A 21 -2.35 -12.15 -5.45
C ARG A 21 -1.70 -10.79 -5.34
N LEU A 22 -0.55 -10.75 -4.69
CA LEU A 22 0.25 -9.55 -4.52
C LEU A 22 1.63 -9.74 -5.13
N LEU A 23 2.13 -8.71 -5.79
CA LEU A 23 3.55 -8.54 -6.05
C LEU A 23 4.13 -7.60 -5.01
N VAL A 24 5.22 -8.02 -4.36
CA VAL A 24 6.00 -7.17 -3.44
C VAL A 24 7.26 -6.74 -4.17
N ALA A 25 7.37 -5.45 -4.51
CA ALA A 25 8.54 -4.90 -5.17
C ALA A 25 9.42 -4.15 -4.17
N THR A 26 10.70 -4.50 -4.11
CA THR A 26 11.71 -3.86 -3.26
C THR A 26 12.46 -2.79 -4.04
N LEU A 27 12.57 -1.60 -3.45
CA LEU A 27 13.35 -0.48 -3.97
C LEU A 27 14.82 -0.59 -3.51
N PRO A 28 15.78 -0.04 -4.27
CA PRO A 28 17.21 -0.13 -3.94
C PRO A 28 17.62 0.72 -2.73
N HIS A 29 16.73 1.57 -2.22
CA HIS A 29 16.95 2.42 -1.05
C HIS A 29 15.83 2.24 -0.02
N ALA A 30 16.14 2.56 1.23
CA ALA A 30 15.18 2.59 2.32
C ALA A 30 15.53 3.72 3.29
N THR A 31 14.49 4.36 3.84
CA THR A 31 14.63 5.36 4.90
C THR A 31 14.38 4.71 6.25
N PRO A 32 15.23 4.94 7.28
CA PRO A 32 14.92 4.51 8.64
C PRO A 32 13.55 5.02 9.09
N THR A 33 12.68 4.10 9.54
CA THR A 33 11.26 4.41 9.80
C THR A 33 11.03 5.49 10.85
N TYR A 34 11.95 5.64 11.81
CA TYR A 34 11.86 6.70 12.82
C TYR A 34 11.94 8.10 12.20
N ILE A 35 12.60 8.26 11.04
CA ILE A 35 12.68 9.54 10.32
C ILE A 35 11.31 9.88 9.72
N THR A 36 10.69 8.95 8.98
CA THR A 36 9.37 9.20 8.36
C THR A 36 8.28 9.38 9.42
N VAL A 37 8.29 8.59 10.49
CA VAL A 37 7.38 8.77 11.62
C VAL A 37 7.57 10.12 12.30
N GLY A 38 8.83 10.53 12.51
CA GLY A 38 9.16 11.83 13.10
C GLY A 38 8.69 13.00 12.23
N ASP A 39 8.84 12.91 10.91
CA ASP A 39 8.40 13.94 9.98
C ASP A 39 6.87 14.03 9.89
N VAL A 40 6.16 12.89 9.91
CA VAL A 40 4.68 12.88 10.01
C VAL A 40 4.21 13.52 11.32
N ALA A 41 4.91 13.26 12.43
CA ALA A 41 4.59 13.91 13.71
C ALA A 41 4.79 15.43 13.65
N LYS A 42 5.85 15.92 13.00
CA LYS A 42 6.05 17.36 12.76
C LYS A 42 4.96 17.96 11.87
N LEU A 43 4.60 17.28 10.77
CA LEU A 43 3.51 17.70 9.89
C LEU A 43 2.20 17.86 10.67
N TYR A 44 1.89 16.88 11.51
CA TYR A 44 0.70 16.92 12.37
C TYR A 44 0.75 18.08 13.35
N SER A 45 1.86 18.26 14.08
CA SER A 45 2.01 19.39 15.02
C SER A 45 1.86 20.75 14.35
N ASN A 46 2.32 20.90 13.11
CA ASN A 46 2.24 22.15 12.35
C ASN A 46 0.83 22.41 11.78
N ASN A 47 0.07 21.36 11.44
CA ASN A 47 -1.27 21.49 10.86
C ASN A 47 -2.24 20.40 11.37
N PRO A 48 -2.62 20.41 12.66
CA PRO A 48 -3.35 19.30 13.27
C PRO A 48 -4.69 19.00 12.60
N THR A 49 -5.44 20.04 12.22
CA THR A 49 -6.75 19.89 11.57
C THR A 49 -6.63 19.21 10.21
N ARG A 50 -5.68 19.65 9.37
CA ARG A 50 -5.49 19.10 8.02
C ARG A 50 -4.98 17.67 8.07
N ILE A 51 -3.90 17.44 8.83
CA ILE A 51 -3.25 16.12 8.90
C ILE A 51 -4.13 15.12 9.67
N GLY A 52 -4.79 15.55 10.74
CA GLY A 52 -5.79 14.74 11.45
C GLY A 52 -6.97 14.35 10.57
N GLY A 53 -7.40 15.24 9.67
CA GLY A 53 -8.38 14.91 8.62
C GLY A 53 -7.92 13.77 7.71
N ILE A 54 -6.66 13.81 7.27
CA ILE A 54 -6.07 12.73 6.45
C ILE A 54 -6.04 11.40 7.23
N PHE A 55 -5.63 11.41 8.50
CA PHE A 55 -5.64 10.20 9.33
C PHE A 55 -7.04 9.60 9.45
N LYS A 56 -8.06 10.43 9.65
CA LYS A 56 -9.46 9.99 9.68
C LYS A 56 -9.88 9.36 8.35
N THR A 57 -9.53 9.98 7.22
CA THR A 57 -9.82 9.43 5.90
C THR A 57 -9.13 8.08 5.67
N ILE A 58 -7.84 7.95 6.01
CA ILE A 58 -7.13 6.67 5.93
C ILE A 58 -7.82 5.61 6.81
N GLY A 59 -8.25 5.96 8.02
CA GLY A 59 -9.02 5.05 8.89
C GLY A 59 -10.32 4.57 8.23
N GLN A 60 -11.03 5.45 7.53
CA GLN A 60 -12.23 5.09 6.78
C GLN A 60 -11.92 4.17 5.59
N LEU A 61 -10.84 4.43 4.84
CA LEU A 61 -10.38 3.57 3.75
C LEU A 61 -10.05 2.16 4.25
N VAL A 62 -9.45 2.05 5.45
CA VAL A 62 -9.14 0.76 6.08
C VAL A 62 -10.41 -0.02 6.41
N GLU A 63 -11.47 0.63 6.92
CA GLU A 63 -12.75 -0.07 7.16
C GLU A 63 -13.38 -0.58 5.86
N TRP A 64 -13.36 0.22 4.80
CA TRP A 64 -13.85 -0.22 3.49
C TRP A 64 -12.99 -1.35 2.91
N ALA A 65 -11.66 -1.27 3.07
CA ALA A 65 -10.74 -2.31 2.60
C ALA A 65 -10.96 -3.62 3.35
N ARG A 66 -11.29 -3.55 4.65
CA ARG A 66 -11.69 -4.71 5.44
C ARG A 66 -12.95 -5.36 4.88
N GLN A 67 -13.99 -4.59 4.54
CA GLN A 67 -15.20 -5.15 3.92
C GLN A 67 -14.91 -5.76 2.54
N ALA A 68 -14.16 -5.06 1.68
CA ALA A 68 -13.77 -5.58 0.38
C ALA A 68 -12.98 -6.89 0.49
N LEU A 69 -12.08 -7.02 1.48
CA LEU A 69 -11.37 -8.27 1.74
C LEU A 69 -12.31 -9.40 2.19
N LEU A 70 -13.29 -9.12 3.04
CA LEU A 70 -14.26 -10.11 3.53
C LEU A 70 -15.21 -10.58 2.41
N GLU A 71 -15.65 -9.67 1.57
CA GLU A 71 -16.54 -9.93 0.43
C GLU A 71 -15.79 -10.51 -0.78
N GLY A 72 -14.46 -10.39 -0.79
CA GLY A 72 -13.62 -10.78 -1.89
C GLY A 72 -13.61 -9.77 -3.04
N ASP A 73 -14.01 -8.51 -2.86
CA ASP A 73 -13.97 -7.52 -3.94
C ASP A 73 -12.55 -6.96 -4.15
N MET A 74 -11.77 -7.65 -5.00
CA MET A 74 -10.39 -7.25 -5.32
C MET A 74 -10.31 -5.96 -6.15
N VAL A 75 -11.35 -5.63 -6.91
CA VAL A 75 -11.38 -4.40 -7.72
C VAL A 75 -11.54 -3.21 -6.79
N VAL A 76 -12.50 -3.26 -5.86
CA VAL A 76 -12.68 -2.22 -4.84
C VAL A 76 -11.46 -2.12 -3.94
N LEU A 77 -10.88 -3.26 -3.52
CA LEU A 77 -9.64 -3.24 -2.74
C LEU A 77 -8.51 -2.51 -3.46
N GLY A 78 -8.33 -2.76 -4.75
CA GLY A 78 -7.33 -2.09 -5.59
C GLY A 78 -7.53 -0.58 -5.67
N GLN A 79 -8.77 -0.12 -5.83
CA GLN A 79 -9.11 1.31 -5.80
C GLN A 79 -8.81 1.95 -4.44
N LEU A 80 -9.12 1.25 -3.34
CA LEU A 80 -8.83 1.71 -1.98
C LEU A 80 -7.33 1.77 -1.70
N MET A 81 -6.53 0.86 -2.28
CA MET A 81 -5.08 0.92 -2.22
C MET A 81 -4.54 2.21 -2.84
N GLN A 82 -5.02 2.56 -4.04
CA GLN A 82 -4.63 3.78 -4.76
C GLN A 82 -5.05 5.04 -4.00
N ALA A 83 -6.29 5.08 -3.47
CA ALA A 83 -6.76 6.18 -2.65
C ALA A 83 -5.88 6.39 -1.39
N ASN A 84 -5.45 5.29 -0.77
CA ASN A 84 -4.54 5.36 0.37
C ASN A 84 -3.14 5.85 -0.04
N GLN A 85 -2.62 5.43 -1.20
CA GLN A 85 -1.35 5.94 -1.73
C GLN A 85 -1.35 7.46 -1.91
N TYR A 86 -2.44 8.03 -2.43
CA TYR A 86 -2.59 9.49 -2.55
C TYR A 86 -2.49 10.22 -1.20
N HIS A 87 -3.11 9.67 -0.16
CA HIS A 87 -2.98 10.22 1.19
C HIS A 87 -1.56 10.07 1.75
N LEU A 88 -0.88 8.95 1.48
CA LEU A 88 0.50 8.73 1.90
C LEU A 88 1.48 9.68 1.19
N GLN A 89 1.25 10.01 -0.07
CA GLN A 89 1.98 11.08 -0.77
C GLN A 89 1.75 12.43 -0.09
N THR A 90 0.51 12.74 0.29
CA THR A 90 0.18 13.98 1.02
C THR A 90 0.85 14.05 2.40
N LEU A 91 1.05 12.91 3.05
CA LEU A 91 1.81 12.78 4.29
C LEU A 91 3.34 12.81 4.06
N THR A 92 3.80 13.00 2.82
CA THR A 92 5.20 13.08 2.42
C THR A 92 6.03 11.83 2.74
N VAL A 93 5.35 10.68 2.88
CA VAL A 93 6.01 9.39 3.11
C VAL A 93 6.20 8.58 1.82
N SER A 94 5.77 9.08 0.66
CA SER A 94 6.19 8.54 -0.64
C SER A 94 7.49 9.18 -1.13
N ASP A 95 8.05 8.66 -2.21
CA ASP A 95 9.10 9.29 -3.00
C ASP A 95 8.90 9.02 -4.49
N GLN A 96 9.71 9.68 -5.32
CA GLN A 96 9.60 9.59 -6.78
C GLN A 96 9.68 8.16 -7.32
N MET A 97 10.51 7.31 -6.71
CA MET A 97 10.69 5.94 -7.19
C MET A 97 9.53 5.04 -6.78
N LEU A 98 9.00 5.21 -5.55
CA LEU A 98 7.76 4.56 -5.12
C LEU A 98 6.60 4.91 -6.05
N ASP A 99 6.46 6.20 -6.37
CA ASP A 99 5.39 6.69 -7.24
C ASP A 99 5.55 6.12 -8.66
N THR A 100 6.77 6.15 -9.22
CA THR A 100 7.08 5.56 -10.53
C THR A 100 6.74 4.06 -10.59
N LEU A 101 7.06 3.30 -9.54
CA LEU A 101 6.75 1.86 -9.48
C LEU A 101 5.24 1.60 -9.31
N CYS A 102 4.52 2.46 -8.59
CA CYS A 102 3.08 2.36 -8.49
C CYS A 102 2.43 2.60 -9.87
N ASP A 103 2.85 3.65 -10.57
CA ASP A 103 2.35 3.99 -11.91
C ASP A 103 2.66 2.87 -12.91
N ALA A 104 3.90 2.38 -12.95
CA ALA A 104 4.30 1.27 -13.81
C ALA A 104 3.48 -0.01 -13.56
N ALA A 105 3.12 -0.29 -12.30
CA ALA A 105 2.28 -1.43 -11.99
C ALA A 105 0.84 -1.24 -12.49
N LEU A 106 0.27 -0.04 -12.32
CA LEU A 106 -1.07 0.30 -12.79
C LEU A 106 -1.16 0.26 -14.32
N ASP A 107 -0.19 0.84 -15.01
CA ASP A 107 -0.10 0.85 -16.47
C ASP A 107 0.00 -0.57 -17.06
N ALA A 108 0.67 -1.49 -16.34
CA ALA A 108 0.76 -2.90 -16.71
C ALA A 108 -0.50 -3.72 -16.37
N GLY A 109 -1.49 -3.11 -15.69
CA GLY A 109 -2.79 -3.72 -15.41
C GLY A 109 -2.98 -4.25 -14.00
N ALA A 110 -2.21 -3.77 -13.01
CA ALA A 110 -2.53 -4.02 -11.60
C ALA A 110 -3.90 -3.41 -11.23
N LEU A 111 -4.67 -4.09 -10.37
CA LEU A 111 -5.93 -3.57 -9.83
C LEU A 111 -5.69 -2.38 -8.87
N GLY A 112 -4.53 -2.37 -8.21
CA GLY A 112 -4.12 -1.29 -7.33
C GLY A 112 -2.65 -1.44 -6.91
N ALA A 113 -2.02 -0.32 -6.59
CA ALA A 113 -0.63 -0.28 -6.14
C ALA A 113 -0.46 0.78 -5.04
N LYS A 114 0.41 0.50 -4.06
CA LYS A 114 0.77 1.45 -3.01
C LYS A 114 2.08 1.09 -2.33
N LEU A 115 2.71 2.05 -1.66
CA LEU A 115 3.84 1.78 -0.77
C LEU A 115 3.43 0.87 0.40
N SER A 116 4.38 0.13 0.96
CA SER A 116 4.20 -0.71 2.15
C SER A 116 5.34 -0.52 3.14
N GLY A 117 5.00 -0.26 4.41
CA GLY A 117 5.96 0.03 5.47
C GLY A 117 6.14 1.52 5.74
N GLY A 118 7.35 1.92 6.14
CA GLY A 118 7.64 3.28 6.62
C GLY A 118 7.69 4.36 5.54
N GLY A 119 7.70 4.00 4.26
CA GLY A 119 7.77 4.94 3.14
C GLY A 119 9.18 5.50 2.86
N ARG A 120 9.29 6.33 1.81
CA ARG A 120 10.54 6.91 1.28
C ARG A 120 11.59 5.83 0.98
N GLY A 121 11.20 4.87 0.14
CA GLY A 121 11.95 3.66 -0.19
C GLY A 121 11.27 2.40 0.33
N GLY A 122 12.06 1.35 0.53
CA GLY A 122 11.60 0.09 1.08
C GLY A 122 10.83 -0.73 0.05
N ASN A 123 9.53 -0.93 0.27
CA ASN A 123 8.72 -1.79 -0.61
C ASN A 123 7.46 -1.07 -1.09
N MET A 124 7.00 -1.47 -2.27
CA MET A 124 5.62 -1.27 -2.71
C MET A 124 4.93 -2.62 -2.93
N ILE A 125 3.60 -2.60 -2.88
CA ILE A 125 2.77 -3.77 -3.19
C ILE A 125 1.82 -3.45 -4.34
N ALA A 126 1.65 -4.40 -5.25
CA ALA A 126 0.67 -4.35 -6.33
C ALA A 126 -0.28 -5.53 -6.25
N LEU A 127 -1.59 -5.25 -6.33
CA LEU A 127 -2.66 -6.25 -6.42
C LEU A 127 -2.89 -6.61 -7.88
N VAL A 128 -2.76 -7.89 -8.22
CA VAL A 128 -2.79 -8.36 -9.60
C VAL A 128 -3.77 -9.51 -9.78
N THR A 129 -4.28 -9.67 -11.00
CA THR A 129 -4.94 -10.91 -11.43
C THR A 129 -3.89 -11.89 -11.95
N PRO A 130 -4.19 -13.20 -12.03
CA PRO A 130 -3.26 -14.19 -12.60
C PRO A 130 -2.77 -13.82 -14.00
N GLU A 131 -3.64 -13.22 -14.81
CA GLU A 131 -3.36 -12.88 -16.21
C GLU A 131 -2.43 -11.67 -16.34
N ARG A 132 -2.38 -10.82 -15.31
CA ARG A 132 -1.56 -9.60 -15.29
C ARG A 132 -0.26 -9.74 -14.50
N GLU A 133 -0.11 -10.80 -13.70
CA GLU A 133 1.03 -11.00 -12.80
C GLU A 133 2.39 -10.83 -13.50
N THR A 134 2.63 -11.55 -14.61
CA THR A 134 3.90 -11.49 -15.34
C THR A 134 4.18 -10.09 -15.93
N TYR A 135 3.17 -9.47 -16.54
CA TYR A 135 3.31 -8.13 -17.13
C TYR A 135 3.66 -7.07 -16.07
N VAL A 136 2.98 -7.12 -14.92
CA VAL A 136 3.24 -6.19 -13.82
C VAL A 136 4.62 -6.45 -13.20
N GLN A 137 5.02 -7.71 -13.06
CA GLN A 137 6.35 -8.07 -12.57
C GLN A 137 7.47 -7.54 -13.49
N GLU A 138 7.34 -7.71 -14.81
CA GLU A 138 8.30 -7.21 -15.79
C GLU A 138 8.35 -5.68 -15.78
N ALA A 139 7.19 -5.00 -15.74
CA ALA A 139 7.12 -3.55 -15.66
C ALA A 139 7.81 -2.99 -14.41
N LEU A 140 7.62 -3.63 -13.25
CA LEU A 140 8.28 -3.24 -12.00
C LEU A 140 9.80 -3.37 -12.09
N LEU A 141 10.31 -4.49 -12.63
CA LEU A 141 11.74 -4.70 -12.81
C LEU A 141 12.34 -3.71 -13.82
N ALA A 142 11.66 -3.46 -14.94
CA ALA A 142 12.09 -2.51 -15.96
C ALA A 142 12.16 -1.06 -15.44
N ASN A 143 11.33 -0.71 -14.45
CA ASN A 143 11.29 0.61 -13.81
C ASN A 143 12.13 0.69 -12.52
N GLY A 144 13.02 -0.27 -12.30
CA GLY A 144 14.06 -0.17 -11.28
C GLY A 144 13.75 -0.85 -9.95
N ALA A 145 12.69 -1.65 -9.83
CA ALA A 145 12.55 -2.53 -8.68
C ALA A 145 13.76 -3.47 -8.61
N GLN A 146 14.44 -3.51 -7.46
CA GLN A 146 15.60 -4.38 -7.23
C GLN A 146 15.19 -5.86 -7.22
N ARG A 147 13.99 -6.14 -6.72
CA ARG A 147 13.43 -7.49 -6.62
C ARG A 147 11.92 -7.40 -6.62
N VAL A 148 11.26 -8.38 -7.24
CA VAL A 148 9.80 -8.56 -7.18
C VAL A 148 9.51 -9.98 -6.69
N ILE A 149 8.67 -10.11 -5.66
CA ILE A 149 8.26 -11.39 -5.10
C ILE A 149 6.75 -11.55 -5.29
N PRO A 150 6.29 -12.54 -6.08
CA PRO A 150 4.88 -12.90 -6.12
C PRO A 150 4.49 -13.65 -4.84
N THR A 151 3.31 -13.34 -4.31
CA THR A 151 2.74 -14.03 -3.16
C THR A 151 1.22 -14.11 -3.28
N THR A 152 0.64 -15.16 -2.71
CA THR A 152 -0.80 -15.33 -2.63
C THR A 152 -1.20 -15.42 -1.17
N LEU A 153 -2.14 -14.56 -0.76
CA LEU A 153 -2.80 -14.64 0.51
C LEU A 153 -4.07 -15.46 0.36
N GLN A 154 -4.31 -16.36 1.31
CA GLN A 154 -5.50 -17.22 1.43
C GLN A 154 -6.14 -17.03 2.80
#